data_AF-A0A1C5QH14-F1
#
_entry.id   AF-A0A1C5QH14-F1
#
_cell.length_a   1.000
_cell.length_b   1.000
_cell.length_c   1.000
_cell.angle_alpha   90.00
_cell.angle_beta   90.00
_cell.angle_gamma   90.00
#
_symmetry.space_group_name_H-M   'P 1'
#
loop_
_entity.id
_entity.type
_entity.pdbx_description
1 polymer ?
#
loop_
_entity_poly.entity_id
_entity_poly.type
_entity_poly.pdbx_seq_one_letter_code
_entity_poly.pdbx_strand_id
1 'polypeptide(L)'
;MRKWTMRISAVLMAAMMLSGCGKQPAADATDETAVQTEEVSGDEEIPSDIPNSFVEEQAGKTEFDSYDELISNMTAGQAYAYVTLTGYEGDVLLITDQTYDDNGSTAAMMAYVYLKENGKVRFATVVGGSDTAYPVRYADHVLYTAGNHEFCSYFVSEETQGVMVKDSVMESFDENGTATYIGFLREKNTFDNDEEIDTDSDQIFKEKTAEYGAAAVVDFTVVE
;
A
#
# COMPACT_ATOMS: atom_id res chain seq x y z
N MET A 1 15.71 2.11 -44.22
CA MET A 1 15.02 1.73 -42.97
C MET A 1 16.08 1.26 -41.98
N ARG A 2 16.48 2.15 -41.06
CA ARG A 2 17.55 1.91 -40.08
C ARG A 2 16.93 1.22 -38.86
N LYS A 3 17.39 0.01 -38.55
CA LYS A 3 17.15 -0.66 -37.28
C LYS A 3 17.92 0.08 -36.19
N TRP A 4 17.22 0.54 -35.15
CA TRP A 4 17.84 1.09 -33.96
C TRP A 4 17.71 0.04 -32.85
N THR A 5 18.84 -0.52 -32.45
CA THR A 5 18.95 -1.42 -31.30
C THR A 5 19.05 -0.54 -30.07
N MET A 6 17.98 -0.44 -29.29
CA MET A 6 18.00 0.26 -28.01
C MET A 6 18.50 -0.74 -26.95
N ARG A 7 19.68 -0.44 -26.39
CA ARG A 7 20.25 -1.16 -25.24
C ARG A 7 19.46 -0.71 -24.01
N ILE A 8 18.75 -1.63 -23.35
CA ILE A 8 18.11 -1.39 -22.06
C ILE A 8 18.82 -2.29 -21.06
N SER A 9 19.54 -1.67 -20.12
CA SER A 9 20.07 -2.33 -18.92
C SER A 9 18.88 -2.73 -18.05
N ALA A 10 18.69 -4.03 -17.83
CA ALA A 10 17.66 -4.53 -16.90
C ALA A 10 18.28 -4.69 -15.51
N VAL A 11 17.88 -3.80 -14.59
CA VAL A 11 18.06 -4.00 -13.15
C VAL A 11 17.10 -5.11 -12.73
N LEU A 12 17.63 -6.17 -12.12
CA LEU A 12 16.87 -7.23 -11.48
C LEU A 12 16.19 -6.63 -10.24
N MET A 13 14.89 -6.34 -10.30
CA MET A 13 14.14 -5.98 -9.09
C MET A 13 13.93 -7.24 -8.25
N ALA A 14 14.69 -7.32 -7.16
CA ALA A 14 14.23 -8.00 -5.95
C ALA A 14 12.81 -7.53 -5.63
N ALA A 15 11.98 -8.41 -5.05
CA ALA A 15 10.65 -8.07 -4.57
C ALA A 15 10.67 -6.76 -3.76
N MET A 16 10.31 -5.66 -4.42
CA MET A 16 10.01 -4.37 -3.83
C MET A 16 8.51 -4.15 -4.05
N MET A 17 7.70 -4.94 -3.35
CA MET A 17 6.32 -4.53 -3.04
C MET A 17 6.38 -3.69 -1.75
N LEU A 18 7.11 -2.58 -1.82
CA LEU A 18 6.87 -1.45 -0.94
C LEU A 18 5.91 -0.57 -1.72
N SER A 19 4.60 -0.83 -1.62
CA SER A 19 3.59 0.17 -1.95
C SER A 19 3.58 1.25 -0.86
N GLY A 20 4.74 1.88 -0.66
CA GLY A 20 4.89 3.13 0.06
C GLY A 20 4.23 4.26 -0.74
N CYS A 21 4.10 5.41 -0.10
CA CYS A 21 3.31 6.56 -0.52
C CYS A 21 3.59 7.18 -1.91
N GLY A 22 4.53 6.68 -2.70
CA GLY A 22 5.02 7.36 -3.91
C GLY A 22 4.55 6.76 -5.25
N LYS A 23 4.20 7.63 -6.20
CA LYS A 23 4.37 7.33 -7.64
C LYS A 23 5.88 7.22 -7.90
N GLN A 24 6.36 6.05 -8.27
CA GLN A 24 7.79 5.77 -8.49
C GLN A 24 8.40 6.63 -9.62
N PRO A 25 9.43 7.45 -9.38
CA PRO A 25 10.27 8.00 -10.44
C PRO A 25 11.38 7.00 -10.82
N ALA A 26 11.69 6.92 -12.11
CA ALA A 26 12.77 6.07 -12.62
C ALA A 26 14.14 6.62 -12.20
N ALA A 27 14.88 5.87 -11.38
CA ALA A 27 16.25 6.19 -11.00
C ALA A 27 17.26 5.57 -11.97
N ASP A 28 18.12 6.42 -12.51
CA ASP A 28 19.31 6.12 -13.30
C ASP A 28 20.51 5.97 -12.35
N ALA A 29 21.20 4.82 -12.34
CA ALA A 29 22.54 4.71 -11.79
C ALA A 29 23.27 3.46 -12.29
N THR A 30 24.49 3.69 -12.78
CA THR A 30 25.50 2.74 -13.22
C THR A 30 26.39 2.35 -12.03
N ASP A 31 26.64 1.05 -11.81
CA ASP A 31 27.99 0.46 -11.71
C ASP A 31 27.92 -1.08 -11.65
N GLU A 32 28.92 -1.73 -12.24
CA GLU A 32 28.92 -3.12 -12.67
C GLU A 32 29.42 -4.10 -11.59
N THR A 33 28.68 -5.18 -11.34
CA THR A 33 29.26 -6.49 -11.01
C THR A 33 28.46 -7.58 -11.68
N ALA A 34 29.08 -8.21 -12.69
CA ALA A 34 28.45 -9.19 -13.56
C ALA A 34 28.16 -10.51 -12.83
N VAL A 35 26.88 -10.84 -12.68
CA VAL A 35 26.41 -12.21 -12.41
C VAL A 35 25.75 -12.70 -13.70
N GLN A 36 26.18 -13.87 -14.19
CA GLN A 36 25.65 -14.49 -15.41
C GLN A 36 24.15 -14.76 -15.25
N THR A 37 23.35 -14.06 -16.04
CA THR A 37 21.90 -14.24 -16.16
C THR A 37 21.61 -15.25 -17.28
N GLU A 38 20.94 -16.35 -16.94
CA GLU A 38 20.24 -17.15 -17.94
C GLU A 38 18.98 -16.37 -18.38
N GLU A 39 18.78 -16.26 -19.69
CA GLU A 39 17.70 -15.46 -20.28
C GLU A 39 16.38 -16.23 -20.25
N VAL A 40 15.42 -15.78 -19.42
CA VAL A 40 14.00 -16.13 -19.58
C VAL A 40 13.34 -15.04 -20.42
N SER A 41 12.82 -15.43 -21.58
CA SER A 41 12.16 -14.54 -22.55
C SER A 41 10.83 -14.00 -22.00
N GLY A 42 10.69 -12.67 -21.97
CA GLY A 42 9.52 -11.95 -21.48
C GLY A 42 8.31 -12.01 -22.40
N ASP A 43 7.54 -13.09 -22.25
CA ASP A 43 6.10 -13.20 -22.58
C ASP A 43 5.39 -14.16 -21.58
N GLU A 44 5.99 -14.38 -20.41
CA GLU A 44 5.40 -15.22 -19.37
C GLU A 44 4.45 -14.36 -18.53
N GLU A 45 3.14 -14.57 -18.69
CA GLU A 45 2.14 -14.12 -17.72
C GLU A 45 2.61 -14.59 -16.34
N ILE A 46 2.80 -13.66 -15.39
CA ILE A 46 3.01 -14.04 -14.00
C ILE A 46 1.81 -14.91 -13.62
N PRO A 47 2.02 -16.17 -13.18
CA PRO A 47 0.92 -17.04 -12.84
C PRO A 47 0.00 -16.34 -11.83
N SER A 48 -1.30 -16.29 -12.12
CA SER A 48 -2.34 -15.71 -11.24
C SER A 48 -2.45 -16.40 -9.88
N ASP A 49 -1.74 -17.51 -9.72
CA ASP A 49 -1.81 -18.43 -8.60
C ASP A 49 -0.64 -18.24 -7.61
N ILE A 50 0.16 -17.18 -7.78
CA ILE A 50 1.21 -16.82 -6.82
C ILE A 50 0.56 -16.07 -5.63
N PRO A 51 0.71 -16.58 -4.39
CA PRO A 51 0.28 -15.87 -3.19
C PRO A 51 0.92 -14.48 -3.03
N ASN A 52 0.13 -13.50 -2.62
CA ASN A 52 0.53 -12.11 -2.39
C ASN A 52 0.45 -11.70 -0.91
N SER A 53 0.10 -12.64 -0.04
CA SER A 53 -0.13 -12.42 1.38
C SER A 53 0.16 -13.67 2.20
N PHE A 54 0.40 -13.48 3.49
CA PHE A 54 0.65 -14.60 4.40
C PHE A 54 -0.53 -15.59 4.48
N VAL A 55 -1.78 -15.14 4.36
CA VAL A 55 -2.95 -16.06 4.40
C VAL A 55 -3.07 -16.84 3.10
N GLU A 56 -2.79 -16.23 1.95
CA GLU A 56 -2.78 -16.95 0.67
C GLU A 56 -1.69 -18.01 0.64
N GLU A 57 -0.51 -17.73 1.21
CA GLU A 57 0.56 -18.71 1.39
C GLU A 57 0.13 -19.86 2.31
N GLN A 58 -0.51 -19.54 3.43
CA GLN A 58 -1.02 -20.53 4.39
C GLN A 58 -2.11 -21.42 3.80
N ALA A 59 -3.01 -20.84 3.01
CA ALA A 59 -4.13 -21.53 2.38
C ALA A 59 -3.71 -22.28 1.09
N GLY A 60 -2.57 -21.93 0.50
CA GLY A 60 -2.12 -22.45 -0.80
C GLY A 60 -3.04 -22.05 -1.96
N LYS A 61 -3.68 -20.87 -1.89
CA LYS A 61 -4.61 -20.34 -2.90
C LYS A 61 -4.70 -18.81 -2.84
N THR A 62 -5.14 -18.18 -3.93
CA THR A 62 -5.19 -16.71 -4.11
C THR A 62 -6.61 -16.13 -4.12
N GLU A 63 -7.64 -16.96 -3.95
CA GLU A 63 -9.03 -16.50 -3.86
C GLU A 63 -9.86 -17.29 -2.85
N PHE A 64 -10.82 -16.60 -2.24
CA PHE A 64 -11.71 -17.14 -1.22
C PHE A 64 -13.17 -16.87 -1.58
N ASP A 65 -14.07 -17.73 -1.14
CA ASP A 65 -15.52 -17.60 -1.36
C ASP A 65 -16.15 -16.55 -0.44
N SER A 66 -15.55 -16.32 0.72
CA SER A 66 -15.99 -15.35 1.71
C SER A 66 -14.86 -14.87 2.61
N TYR A 67 -15.11 -13.78 3.34
CA TYR A 67 -14.20 -13.33 4.40
C TYR A 67 -14.08 -14.37 5.51
N ASP A 68 -15.15 -15.09 5.85
CA ASP A 68 -15.10 -16.18 6.84
C ASP A 68 -14.16 -17.30 6.40
N GLU A 69 -14.16 -17.67 5.11
CA GLU A 69 -13.24 -18.68 4.60
C GLU A 69 -11.78 -18.19 4.71
N LEU A 70 -11.52 -16.94 4.32
CA LEU A 70 -10.19 -16.35 4.46
C LEU A 70 -9.73 -16.34 5.92
N ILE A 71 -10.58 -15.85 6.83
CA ILE A 71 -10.28 -15.80 8.27
C ILE A 71 -10.06 -17.20 8.85
N SER A 72 -10.77 -18.22 8.36
CA SER A 72 -10.56 -19.61 8.81
C SER A 72 -9.20 -20.20 8.45
N ASN A 73 -8.47 -19.58 7.50
CA ASN A 73 -7.10 -19.96 7.14
C ASN A 73 -6.04 -19.19 7.94
N MET A 74 -6.44 -18.22 8.76
CA MET A 74 -5.54 -17.47 9.63
C MET A 74 -5.12 -18.32 10.84
N THR A 75 -3.91 -18.07 11.34
CA THR A 75 -3.35 -18.73 12.52
C THR A 75 -3.47 -17.86 13.77
N ALA A 76 -3.51 -18.50 14.95
CA ALA A 76 -3.55 -17.81 16.23
C ALA A 76 -2.47 -16.71 16.35
N GLY A 77 -2.87 -15.53 16.80
CA GLY A 77 -2.02 -14.34 16.89
C GLY A 77 -2.08 -13.40 15.68
N GLN A 78 -2.58 -13.86 14.53
CA GLN A 78 -2.96 -12.96 13.43
C GLN A 78 -4.27 -12.24 13.78
N ALA A 79 -4.55 -11.11 13.14
CA ALA A 79 -5.70 -10.30 13.49
C ALA A 79 -6.38 -9.71 12.26
N TYR A 80 -7.67 -9.41 12.39
CA TYR A 80 -8.49 -8.87 11.31
C TYR A 80 -9.40 -7.73 11.78
N ALA A 81 -9.78 -6.85 10.85
CA ALA A 81 -10.74 -5.79 11.08
C ALA A 81 -11.58 -5.55 9.82
N TYR A 82 -12.79 -5.03 10.01
CA TYR A 82 -13.66 -4.62 8.91
C TYR A 82 -13.77 -3.10 8.86
N VAL A 83 -13.63 -2.54 7.66
CA VAL A 83 -13.87 -1.11 7.39
C VAL A 83 -14.73 -0.98 6.13
N THR A 84 -15.11 0.24 5.79
CA THR A 84 -15.74 0.55 4.49
C THR A 84 -14.91 1.63 3.82
N LEU A 85 -14.78 1.60 2.50
CA LEU A 85 -13.97 2.59 1.77
C LEU A 85 -14.81 3.35 0.76
N THR A 86 -14.53 4.65 0.62
CA THR A 86 -15.09 5.47 -0.45
C THR A 86 -14.79 4.79 -1.79
N GLY A 87 -15.80 4.66 -2.64
CA GLY A 87 -15.66 3.99 -3.94
C GLY A 87 -15.81 2.48 -3.94
N TYR A 88 -16.13 1.87 -2.80
CA TYR A 88 -16.38 0.44 -2.68
C TYR A 88 -17.72 0.15 -2.01
N GLU A 89 -18.56 -0.67 -2.65
CA GLU A 89 -19.84 -1.12 -2.07
C GLU A 89 -19.64 -2.38 -1.24
N GLY A 90 -19.51 -2.22 0.07
CA GLY A 90 -19.46 -3.31 1.04
C GLY A 90 -18.32 -3.17 2.04
N ASP A 91 -18.12 -4.23 2.83
CA ASP A 91 -17.04 -4.29 3.80
C ASP A 91 -15.73 -4.63 3.11
N VAL A 92 -14.67 -3.96 3.56
CA VAL A 92 -13.28 -4.22 3.24
C VAL A 92 -12.67 -4.95 4.42
N LEU A 93 -12.05 -6.11 4.15
CA LEU A 93 -11.36 -6.87 5.20
C LEU A 93 -9.89 -6.44 5.25
N LEU A 94 -9.46 -6.06 6.44
CA LEU A 94 -8.06 -5.80 6.76
C LEU A 94 -7.54 -6.98 7.57
N ILE A 95 -6.37 -7.50 7.23
CA ILE A 95 -5.69 -8.52 8.04
C ILE A 95 -4.25 -8.12 8.32
N THR A 96 -3.70 -8.62 9.41
CA THR A 96 -2.32 -8.37 9.83
C THR A 96 -1.79 -9.55 10.63
N ASP A 97 -0.48 -9.77 10.60
CA ASP A 97 0.22 -10.79 11.38
C ASP A 97 0.95 -10.23 12.60
N GLN A 98 0.91 -8.90 12.78
CA GLN A 98 1.59 -8.19 13.87
C GLN A 98 0.70 -7.09 14.43
N THR A 99 0.42 -7.19 15.73
CA THR A 99 -0.33 -6.19 16.48
C THR A 99 0.43 -5.71 17.71
N TYR A 100 0.03 -4.54 18.22
CA TYR A 100 0.50 -3.96 19.48
C TYR A 100 -0.63 -3.20 20.17
N ASP A 101 -0.50 -2.98 21.48
CA ASP A 101 -1.43 -2.12 22.22
C ASP A 101 -1.14 -0.65 21.91
N ASP A 102 -2.12 0.06 21.37
CA ASP A 102 -2.12 1.52 21.29
C ASP A 102 -3.29 2.07 22.12
N ASN A 103 -3.01 2.39 23.38
CA ASN A 103 -3.97 2.98 24.31
C ASN A 103 -5.25 2.14 24.47
N GLY A 104 -5.13 0.81 24.51
CA GLY A 104 -6.24 -0.13 24.65
C GLY A 104 -6.87 -0.58 23.33
N SER A 105 -6.42 -0.07 22.19
CA SER A 105 -6.74 -0.62 20.87
C SER A 105 -5.69 -1.63 20.43
N THR A 106 -6.13 -2.72 19.80
CA THR A 106 -5.25 -3.69 19.14
C THR A 106 -4.86 -3.13 17.78
N ALA A 107 -3.75 -2.39 17.74
CA ALA A 107 -3.30 -1.65 16.57
C ALA A 107 -2.35 -2.48 15.71
N ALA A 108 -2.24 -2.10 14.43
CA ALA A 108 -1.24 -2.64 13.51
C ALA A 108 -0.62 -1.52 12.68
N MET A 109 0.65 -1.66 12.32
CA MET A 109 1.36 -0.69 11.47
C MET A 109 1.13 -0.94 9.98
N MET A 110 0.81 -2.19 9.63
CA MET A 110 0.53 -2.62 8.27
C MET A 110 -0.70 -3.52 8.25
N ALA A 111 -1.46 -3.44 7.17
CA ALA A 111 -2.61 -4.27 6.92
C ALA A 111 -2.67 -4.69 5.45
N TYR A 112 -2.95 -5.98 5.22
CA TYR A 112 -3.28 -6.52 3.92
C TYR A 112 -4.77 -6.29 3.69
N VAL A 113 -5.09 -5.64 2.58
CA VAL A 113 -6.45 -5.24 2.22
C VAL A 113 -7.04 -6.28 1.28
N TYR A 114 -8.23 -6.75 1.61
CA TYR A 114 -9.00 -7.68 0.81
C TYR A 114 -10.33 -7.07 0.41
N LEU A 115 -10.67 -7.24 -0.86
CA LEU A 115 -11.91 -6.81 -1.46
C LEU A 115 -12.63 -8.02 -2.06
N LYS A 116 -13.95 -7.94 -2.10
CA LYS A 116 -14.78 -8.87 -2.87
C LYS A 116 -14.96 -8.35 -4.30
N GLU A 117 -14.49 -9.11 -5.26
CA GLU A 117 -14.59 -8.86 -6.69
C GLU A 117 -15.24 -10.06 -7.38
N ASN A 118 -16.29 -9.84 -8.19
CA ASN A 118 -16.99 -10.91 -8.91
C ASN A 118 -17.43 -12.10 -8.04
N GLY A 119 -17.77 -11.81 -6.77
CA GLY A 119 -18.20 -12.84 -5.81
C GLY A 119 -17.07 -13.52 -5.04
N LYS A 120 -15.80 -13.26 -5.37
CA LYS A 120 -14.61 -13.82 -4.71
C LYS A 120 -13.89 -12.77 -3.90
N VAL A 121 -13.36 -13.16 -2.75
CA VAL A 121 -12.47 -12.34 -1.94
C VAL A 121 -11.03 -12.51 -2.44
N ARG A 122 -10.35 -11.40 -2.70
CA ARG A 122 -9.00 -11.35 -3.26
C ARG A 122 -8.16 -10.28 -2.57
N PHE A 123 -6.86 -10.55 -2.49
CA PHE A 123 -5.89 -9.56 -2.04
C PHE A 123 -5.90 -8.37 -3.01
N ALA A 124 -6.00 -7.16 -2.47
CA ALA A 124 -6.01 -5.92 -3.24
C ALA A 124 -4.68 -5.18 -3.12
N THR A 125 -4.18 -4.97 -1.90
CA THR A 125 -2.92 -4.27 -1.65
C THR A 125 -2.46 -4.45 -0.20
N VAL A 126 -1.26 -3.99 0.14
CA VAL A 126 -0.84 -3.72 1.52
C VAL A 126 -0.83 -2.21 1.74
N VAL A 127 -1.42 -1.78 2.85
CA VAL A 127 -1.28 -0.41 3.37
C VAL A 127 -0.43 -0.44 4.63
N GLY A 128 0.48 0.51 4.76
CA GLY A 128 1.34 0.62 5.93
C GLY A 128 2.10 1.94 5.94
N GLY A 129 2.45 2.40 7.13
CA GLY A 129 3.38 3.50 7.31
C GLY A 129 4.82 3.01 7.42
N SER A 130 5.77 3.87 7.09
CA SER A 130 7.18 3.67 7.46
C SER A 130 7.46 4.02 8.93
N ASP A 131 8.66 3.67 9.40
CA ASP A 131 9.12 3.85 10.79
C ASP A 131 8.37 3.01 11.84
N THR A 132 8.60 3.28 13.14
CA THR A 132 8.02 2.52 14.24
C THR A 132 6.83 3.28 14.87
N ALA A 133 5.73 2.56 15.14
CA ALA A 133 4.59 2.98 15.99
C ALA A 133 3.54 3.94 15.39
N TYR A 134 3.36 3.97 14.06
CA TYR A 134 2.23 4.63 13.43
C TYR A 134 1.14 3.60 13.08
N PRO A 135 0.01 3.55 13.81
CA PRO A 135 -1.06 2.60 13.48
C PRO A 135 -1.75 2.95 12.16
N VAL A 136 -2.30 1.94 11.49
CA VAL A 136 -3.32 2.16 10.46
C VAL A 136 -4.53 2.79 11.13
N ARG A 137 -4.98 3.91 10.57
CA ARG A 137 -6.13 4.67 11.08
C ARG A 137 -7.25 4.72 10.07
N TYR A 138 -8.45 4.97 10.55
CA TYR A 138 -9.66 4.96 9.75
C TYR A 138 -10.61 6.08 10.22
N ALA A 139 -11.12 6.83 9.26
CA ALA A 139 -12.19 7.81 9.46
C ALA A 139 -12.89 8.07 8.12
N ASP A 140 -14.20 8.32 8.16
CA ASP A 140 -14.99 8.80 7.02
C ASP A 140 -14.78 7.99 5.72
N HIS A 141 -14.76 6.67 5.83
CA HIS A 141 -14.56 5.75 4.71
C HIS A 141 -13.20 5.90 4.00
N VAL A 142 -12.17 6.32 4.74
CA VAL A 142 -10.79 6.49 4.26
C VAL A 142 -9.85 5.84 5.26
N LEU A 143 -8.86 5.10 4.75
CA LEU A 143 -7.74 4.61 5.56
C LEU A 143 -6.61 5.62 5.52
N TYR A 144 -5.88 5.72 6.63
CA TYR A 144 -4.74 6.61 6.78
C TYR A 144 -3.53 5.84 7.30
N THR A 145 -2.38 6.13 6.70
CA THR A 145 -1.07 5.70 7.18
C THR A 145 -0.17 6.91 7.27
N ALA A 146 0.84 6.82 8.13
CA ALA A 146 1.82 7.88 8.29
C ALA A 146 3.15 7.27 8.74
N GLY A 147 4.21 8.04 8.56
CA GLY A 147 5.52 7.83 9.16
C GLY A 147 6.07 9.15 9.68
N ASN A 148 7.35 9.20 10.04
CA ASN A 148 7.95 10.46 10.47
C ASN A 148 8.04 11.49 9.32
N HIS A 149 8.18 11.00 8.08
CA HIS A 149 8.40 11.82 6.89
C HIS A 149 7.34 11.60 5.79
N GLU A 150 6.24 10.92 6.10
CA GLU A 150 5.20 10.66 5.10
C GLU A 150 3.81 10.58 5.71
N PHE A 151 2.82 10.85 4.86
CA PHE A 151 1.42 10.65 5.10
C PHE A 151 0.79 10.08 3.83
N CYS A 152 -0.08 9.08 3.99
CA CYS A 152 -0.99 8.63 2.96
C CYS A 152 -2.42 8.47 3.45
N SER A 153 -3.35 8.65 2.52
CA SER A 153 -4.73 8.20 2.68
C SER A 153 -5.18 7.35 1.49
N TYR A 154 -6.19 6.49 1.70
CA TYR A 154 -6.60 5.49 0.70
C TYR A 154 -8.11 5.34 0.61
N PHE A 155 -8.57 5.13 -0.63
CA PHE A 155 -9.94 4.79 -1.01
C PHE A 155 -9.93 3.80 -2.19
N VAL A 156 -11.07 3.50 -2.81
CA VAL A 156 -11.15 2.56 -3.93
C VAL A 156 -11.52 3.28 -5.23
N SER A 157 -10.77 2.99 -6.29
CA SER A 157 -10.93 3.59 -7.62
C SER A 157 -12.27 3.22 -8.26
N GLU A 158 -13.03 4.18 -8.79
CA GLU A 158 -14.25 3.87 -9.55
C GLU A 158 -13.94 3.09 -10.83
N GLU A 159 -12.82 3.41 -11.48
CA GLU A 159 -12.43 2.86 -12.78
C GLU A 159 -11.91 1.43 -12.69
N THR A 160 -11.07 1.15 -11.69
CA THR A 160 -10.36 -0.13 -11.58
C THR A 160 -10.91 -1.04 -10.48
N GLN A 161 -11.71 -0.48 -9.57
CA GLN A 161 -12.17 -1.15 -8.34
C GLN A 161 -11.03 -1.62 -7.42
N GLY A 162 -9.80 -1.19 -7.67
CA GLY A 162 -8.64 -1.41 -6.80
C GLY A 162 -8.46 -0.29 -5.77
N VAL A 163 -7.75 -0.60 -4.69
CA VAL A 163 -7.35 0.40 -3.67
C VAL A 163 -6.38 1.40 -4.31
N MET A 164 -6.65 2.69 -4.12
CA MET A 164 -5.92 3.82 -4.68
C MET A 164 -5.45 4.73 -3.55
N VAL A 165 -4.24 5.29 -3.69
CA VAL A 165 -3.77 6.39 -2.84
C VAL A 165 -4.61 7.64 -3.16
N LYS A 166 -5.31 8.14 -2.15
CA LYS A 166 -6.06 9.39 -2.19
C LYS A 166 -5.08 10.55 -2.07
N ASP A 167 -4.51 10.77 -0.90
CA ASP A 167 -3.51 11.82 -0.68
C ASP A 167 -2.17 11.18 -0.37
N SER A 168 -1.08 11.81 -0.84
CA SER A 168 0.30 11.47 -0.51
C SER A 168 1.06 12.75 -0.25
N VAL A 169 1.69 12.86 0.92
CA VAL A 169 2.57 14.00 1.25
C VAL A 169 3.81 13.45 1.92
N MET A 170 4.98 13.77 1.36
CA MET A 170 6.27 13.30 1.83
C MET A 170 7.18 14.48 2.11
N GLU A 171 7.92 14.41 3.22
CA GLU A 171 9.03 15.29 3.53
C GLU A 171 10.31 14.68 2.95
N SER A 172 10.99 15.44 2.10
CA SER A 172 12.25 15.07 1.46
C SER A 172 13.34 16.04 1.88
N PHE A 173 14.59 15.59 1.95
CA PHE A 173 15.73 16.42 2.33
C PHE A 173 16.76 16.45 1.21
N ASP A 174 17.25 17.64 0.88
CA ASP A 174 18.39 17.80 -0.01
C ASP A 174 19.73 17.45 0.68
N GLU A 175 20.84 17.52 -0.06
CA GLU A 175 22.20 17.25 0.46
C GLU A 175 22.60 18.17 1.63
N ASN A 176 21.94 19.32 1.78
CA ASN A 176 22.20 20.28 2.85
C ASN A 176 21.27 20.08 4.06
N GLY A 177 20.34 19.12 4.00
CA GLY A 177 19.31 18.90 5.01
C GLY A 177 18.16 19.91 4.95
N THR A 178 17.98 20.60 3.83
CA THR A 178 16.82 21.48 3.59
C THR A 178 15.63 20.62 3.24
N ALA A 179 14.53 20.77 3.99
CA ALA A 179 13.30 20.04 3.75
C ALA A 179 12.52 20.64 2.57
N THR A 180 11.99 19.78 1.71
CA THR A 180 10.92 20.09 0.76
C THR A 180 9.80 19.09 0.92
N TYR A 181 8.59 19.50 0.58
CA TYR A 181 7.39 18.67 0.70
C TYR A 181 6.85 18.40 -0.69
N ILE A 182 6.71 17.12 -1.01
CA ILE A 182 6.30 16.65 -2.33
C ILE A 182 5.14 15.67 -2.23
N GLY A 183 4.36 15.53 -3.29
CA GLY A 183 3.30 14.54 -3.36
C GLY A 183 2.11 15.01 -4.17
N PHE A 184 0.91 14.59 -3.76
CA PHE A 184 -0.33 15.02 -4.41
C PHE A 184 -1.53 14.90 -3.47
N LEU A 185 -2.56 15.69 -3.75
CA LEU A 185 -3.89 15.53 -3.17
C LEU A 185 -4.87 15.05 -4.22
N ARG A 186 -5.83 14.22 -3.79
CA ARG A 186 -6.90 13.74 -4.66
C ARG A 186 -8.24 13.85 -3.94
N GLU A 187 -9.17 14.57 -4.58
CA GLU A 187 -10.54 14.71 -4.08
C GLU A 187 -11.43 13.54 -4.51
N LYS A 188 -11.25 13.06 -5.75
CA LYS A 188 -12.10 12.02 -6.36
C LYS A 188 -11.33 10.73 -6.58
N ASN A 189 -11.99 9.59 -6.44
CA ASN A 189 -11.45 8.25 -6.65
C ASN A 189 -11.29 7.86 -8.14
N THR A 190 -10.82 8.81 -8.94
CA THR A 190 -10.42 8.68 -10.35
C THR A 190 -8.96 9.09 -10.49
N PHE A 191 -8.25 8.63 -11.53
CA PHE A 191 -6.83 9.00 -11.69
C PHE A 191 -6.63 10.43 -12.19
N ASP A 192 -7.69 11.10 -12.65
CA ASP A 192 -7.64 12.44 -13.22
C ASP A 192 -7.60 13.55 -12.15
N ASN A 193 -6.88 14.63 -12.47
CA ASN A 193 -6.87 15.91 -11.74
C ASN A 193 -6.33 15.85 -10.30
N ASP A 194 -5.21 15.17 -10.08
CA ASP A 194 -4.46 15.33 -8.85
C ASP A 194 -3.86 16.75 -8.74
N GLU A 195 -3.86 17.30 -7.52
CA GLU A 195 -3.15 18.54 -7.20
C GLU A 195 -1.74 18.18 -6.73
N GLU A 196 -0.75 18.42 -7.58
CA GLU A 196 0.66 18.18 -7.24
C GLU A 196 1.12 19.12 -6.11
N ILE A 197 1.90 18.56 -5.20
CA ILE A 197 2.57 19.29 -4.12
C ILE A 197 4.06 19.32 -4.47
N ASP A 198 4.62 20.51 -4.50
CA ASP A 198 6.07 20.78 -4.53
C ASP A 198 6.30 22.14 -3.87
N THR A 199 6.72 22.13 -2.60
CA THR A 199 6.81 23.34 -1.77
C THR A 199 7.85 23.22 -0.66
N ASP A 200 8.45 24.36 -0.29
CA ASP A 200 9.34 24.46 0.88
C ASP A 200 8.55 24.68 2.20
N SER A 201 7.22 24.78 2.14
CA SER A 201 6.35 25.01 3.29
C SER A 201 5.85 23.70 3.90
N ASP A 202 6.05 23.52 5.21
CA ASP A 202 5.59 22.35 5.96
C ASP A 202 4.09 22.33 6.28
N GLN A 203 3.35 23.36 5.85
CA GLN A 203 1.96 23.55 6.22
C GLN A 203 1.08 22.37 5.81
N ILE A 204 1.17 21.92 4.55
CA ILE A 204 0.34 20.82 4.05
C ILE A 204 0.65 19.50 4.77
N PHE A 205 1.93 19.25 5.04
CA PHE A 205 2.34 18.06 5.77
C PHE A 205 1.77 18.06 7.20
N LYS A 206 1.88 19.19 7.93
CA LYS A 206 1.29 19.34 9.27
C LYS A 206 -0.22 19.16 9.28
N GLU A 207 -0.92 19.72 8.29
CA GLU A 207 -2.38 19.58 8.17
C GLU A 207 -2.77 18.10 7.98
N LYS A 208 -2.06 17.38 7.11
CA LYS A 208 -2.31 15.95 6.87
C LYS A 208 -1.90 15.04 8.02
N THR A 209 -0.78 15.30 8.69
CA THR A 209 -0.42 14.56 9.91
C THR A 209 -1.43 14.83 11.04
N ALA A 210 -2.00 16.02 11.13
CA ALA A 210 -3.07 16.33 12.08
C ALA A 210 -4.38 15.59 11.74
N GLU A 211 -4.73 15.49 10.45
CA GLU A 211 -5.84 14.68 9.94
C GLU A 211 -5.67 13.21 10.34
N TYR A 212 -4.49 12.63 10.08
CA TYR A 212 -4.12 11.29 10.55
C TYR A 212 -4.29 11.15 12.06
N GLY A 213 -3.73 12.08 12.85
CA GLY A 213 -3.78 12.03 14.31
C GLY A 213 -5.19 12.10 14.89
N ALA A 214 -6.13 12.72 14.18
CA ALA A 214 -7.54 12.82 14.57
C ALA A 214 -8.36 11.56 14.20
N ALA A 215 -7.93 10.79 13.20
CA ALA A 215 -8.60 9.56 12.79
C ALA A 215 -8.49 8.46 13.86
N ALA A 216 -9.49 7.58 13.93
CA ALA A 216 -9.50 6.50 14.90
C ALA A 216 -8.48 5.41 14.52
N VAL A 217 -7.86 4.78 15.51
CA VAL A 217 -7.04 3.59 15.29
C VAL A 217 -7.94 2.45 14.83
N VAL A 218 -7.51 1.71 13.81
CA VAL A 218 -8.17 0.46 13.44
C VAL A 218 -7.92 -0.56 14.55
N ASP A 219 -8.99 -0.98 15.22
CA ASP A 219 -8.95 -1.94 16.31
C ASP A 219 -9.16 -3.37 15.78
N PHE A 220 -8.08 -4.15 15.75
CA PHE A 220 -8.08 -5.49 15.18
C PHE A 220 -8.55 -6.55 16.17
N THR A 221 -9.33 -7.52 15.68
CA THR A 221 -9.70 -8.73 16.42
C THR A 221 -8.64 -9.80 16.21
N VAL A 222 -8.00 -10.26 17.29
CA VAL A 222 -7.00 -11.33 17.25
C VAL A 222 -7.67 -12.69 17.12
N VAL A 223 -7.16 -13.54 16.23
CA VAL A 223 -7.53 -14.94 16.10
C VAL A 223 -6.94 -15.73 17.27
N GLU A 224 -7.79 -16.49 17.98
CA GLU A 224 -7.43 -17.34 19.12
C GLU A 224 -7.00 -18.76 18.72
#